data_AF-A0A402CF12-F1
#
_entry.id   AF-A0A402CF12-F1
#
_cell.length_a   1.000
_cell.length_b   1.000
_cell.length_c   1.000
_cell.angle_alpha   90.00
_cell.angle_beta   90.00
_cell.angle_gamma   90.00
#
_symmetry.space_group_name_H-M   'P 1'
#
loop_
_entity.id
_entity.type
_entity.pdbx_description
1 polymer ?
#
loop_
_entity_poly.entity_id
_entity_poly.type
_entity_poly.pdbx_seq_one_letter_code
_entity_poly.pdbx_strand_id
1 'polypeptide(L)'
;MAEADVAQPGSITSQLLDDLPVALIVSGYSTAVAGAQVREQPNLDRIGVCMGWRQGGTVDLELARSGAIPIPHGPIVPAPEDHDAAAWHRLPSLDHHSVRRLRRTDVIRDIRGWRVEASFRDSHTDGTGIETVIHEYDLHAIVEFATDEIVEAIATPRVLPYLECPMAAAAVQNIIGMPASDARRSIPSLISGTASCTHLNDLLRTLADVPTLSSYLP
;
A
#
# COMPACT_ATOMS: atom_id res chain seq x y z
N MET A 1 32.58 11.48 -10.98
CA MET A 1 31.48 12.20 -10.32
C MET A 1 30.17 11.63 -10.83
N ALA A 2 29.56 10.68 -10.14
CA ALA A 2 28.22 10.14 -10.49
C ALA A 2 27.60 9.41 -9.29
N GLU A 3 27.63 10.05 -8.11
CA GLU A 3 27.23 9.42 -6.84
C GLU A 3 26.05 10.14 -6.18
N ALA A 4 25.30 10.97 -6.90
CA ALA A 4 24.32 11.88 -6.29
C ALA A 4 22.84 11.64 -6.65
N ASP A 5 22.46 10.60 -7.40
CA ASP A 5 21.14 10.61 -8.05
C ASP A 5 20.31 9.32 -7.98
N VAL A 6 20.67 8.37 -7.11
CA VAL A 6 20.03 7.05 -7.12
C VAL A 6 18.63 7.04 -6.52
N ALA A 7 18.13 8.13 -5.91
CA ALA A 7 16.78 8.18 -5.33
C ALA A 7 16.15 9.57 -5.37
N GLN A 8 16.18 10.25 -6.51
CA GLN A 8 15.50 11.54 -6.66
C GLN A 8 13.98 11.40 -6.50
N PRO A 9 13.28 12.42 -5.97
CA PRO A 9 11.82 12.45 -5.95
C PRO A 9 11.24 12.19 -7.34
N GLY A 10 10.25 11.30 -7.45
CA GLY A 10 9.68 10.92 -8.75
C GLY A 10 10.44 9.83 -9.50
N SER A 11 11.59 9.35 -9.01
CA SER A 11 12.32 8.25 -9.63
C SER A 11 11.77 6.89 -9.23
N ILE A 12 11.93 5.89 -10.13
CA ILE A 12 11.57 4.49 -9.86
C ILE A 12 12.31 3.96 -8.62
N THR A 13 13.59 4.31 -8.45
CA THR A 13 14.35 3.84 -7.28
C THR A 13 13.83 4.46 -5.99
N SER A 14 13.42 5.74 -5.99
CA SER A 14 12.75 6.34 -4.83
C SER A 14 11.47 5.58 -4.48
N GLN A 15 10.66 5.20 -5.48
CA GLN A 15 9.46 4.40 -5.26
C GLN A 15 9.76 3.02 -4.67
N LEU A 16 10.76 2.31 -5.21
CA LEU A 16 11.17 0.99 -4.71
C LEU A 16 11.66 1.06 -3.26
N LEU A 17 12.41 2.10 -2.90
CA LEU A 17 12.84 2.32 -1.51
C LEU A 17 11.66 2.67 -0.60
N ASP A 18 10.67 3.38 -1.12
CA ASP A 18 9.46 3.75 -0.38
C ASP A 18 8.59 2.54 -0.02
N ASP A 19 8.50 1.57 -0.95
CA ASP A 19 7.75 0.32 -0.82
C ASP A 19 8.47 -0.73 0.05
N LEU A 20 9.80 -0.67 0.15
CA LEU A 20 10.62 -1.68 0.82
C LEU A 20 10.18 -1.99 2.27
N PRO A 21 9.89 -1.00 3.15
CA PRO A 21 9.45 -1.28 4.50
C PRO A 21 8.15 -2.11 4.55
N VAL A 22 7.20 -1.82 3.67
CA VAL A 22 5.92 -2.54 3.66
C VAL A 22 6.07 -3.91 3.02
N ALA A 23 6.89 -4.06 1.98
CA ALA A 23 7.24 -5.36 1.42
C ALA A 23 7.90 -6.28 2.47
N LEU A 24 8.75 -5.74 3.35
CA LEU A 24 9.33 -6.48 4.47
C LEU A 24 8.32 -6.85 5.56
N ILE A 25 7.34 -5.99 5.83
CA ILE A 25 6.25 -6.31 6.78
C ILE A 25 5.41 -7.48 6.24
N VAL A 26 5.08 -7.44 4.95
CA VAL A 26 4.24 -8.44 4.28
C VAL A 26 4.97 -9.77 4.13
N SER A 27 6.29 -9.80 3.96
CA SER A 27 7.05 -11.06 3.84
C SER A 27 6.93 -11.98 5.06
N GLY A 28 6.64 -11.44 6.24
CA GLY A 28 6.32 -12.23 7.43
C GLY A 28 5.09 -13.12 7.27
N TYR A 29 4.17 -12.78 6.36
CA TYR A 29 3.01 -13.60 6.02
C TYR A 29 3.42 -14.96 5.44
N SER A 30 4.42 -15.01 4.54
CA SER A 30 4.93 -16.27 4.00
C SER A 30 5.41 -17.22 5.10
N THR A 31 6.13 -16.68 6.09
CA THR A 31 6.63 -17.45 7.23
C THR A 31 5.49 -17.99 8.09
N ALA A 32 4.47 -17.18 8.33
CA ALA A 32 3.30 -17.56 9.11
C ALA A 32 2.48 -18.67 8.42
N VAL A 33 2.21 -18.55 7.12
CA VAL A 33 1.44 -19.55 6.36
C VAL A 33 2.20 -20.87 6.23
N ALA A 34 3.53 -20.83 6.07
CA ALA A 34 4.35 -22.04 5.97
C ALA A 34 4.42 -22.84 7.30
N GLY A 35 3.86 -22.33 8.40
CA GLY A 35 3.95 -22.95 9.72
C GLY A 35 5.39 -23.03 10.23
N ALA A 36 6.30 -22.24 9.66
CA ALA A 36 7.68 -22.18 10.10
C ALA A 36 7.71 -21.68 11.54
N GLN A 37 8.40 -22.41 12.43
CA GLN A 37 8.57 -21.98 13.81
C GLN A 37 9.45 -20.73 13.82
N VAL A 38 8.81 -19.56 13.84
CA VAL A 38 9.49 -18.31 14.15
C VAL A 38 9.99 -18.46 15.59
N ARG A 39 11.30 -18.47 15.76
CA ARG A 39 11.97 -18.69 17.04
C ARG A 39 11.73 -17.54 18.03
N GLU A 40 11.19 -16.43 17.55
CA GLU A 40 10.82 -15.25 18.34
C GLU A 40 9.29 -15.11 18.43
N GLN A 41 8.80 -14.76 19.63
CA GLN A 41 7.39 -14.50 19.87
C GLN A 41 6.90 -13.33 18.98
N PRO A 42 5.65 -13.35 18.50
CA PRO A 42 5.07 -12.19 17.83
C PRO A 42 5.21 -10.99 18.76
N ASN A 43 5.87 -9.93 18.28
CA ASN A 43 6.16 -8.76 19.10
C ASN A 43 4.84 -8.09 19.53
N LEU A 44 4.43 -8.33 20.78
CA LEU A 44 3.18 -7.82 21.39
C LEU A 44 3.11 -6.29 21.36
N ASP A 45 4.25 -5.61 21.22
CA ASP A 45 4.39 -4.15 21.10
C ASP A 45 3.76 -3.57 19.81
N ARG A 46 3.18 -4.40 18.94
CA ARG A 46 2.53 -3.97 17.70
C ARG A 46 1.06 -3.58 17.86
N ILE A 47 0.41 -3.90 18.98
CA ILE A 47 -0.95 -3.40 19.23
C ILE A 47 -0.91 -1.86 19.25
N GLY A 48 -1.79 -1.25 18.44
CA GLY A 48 -1.84 0.20 18.24
C GLY A 48 -1.11 0.71 17.00
N VAL A 49 -0.31 -0.12 16.31
CA VAL A 49 0.48 0.31 15.14
C VAL A 49 -0.40 0.75 13.96
N CYS A 50 -1.57 0.15 13.81
CA CYS A 50 -2.55 0.50 12.79
C CYS A 50 -3.97 0.10 13.19
N MET A 51 -4.97 0.53 12.41
CA MET A 51 -6.39 0.23 12.60
C MET A 51 -6.66 -1.28 12.72
N GLY A 52 -6.00 -2.10 11.90
CA GLY A 52 -6.12 -3.57 11.97
C GLY A 52 -5.53 -4.20 13.25
N TRP A 53 -4.67 -3.45 13.94
CA TRP A 53 -4.01 -3.84 15.18
C TRP A 53 -4.50 -2.99 16.36
N ARG A 54 -5.68 -2.37 16.26
CA ARG A 54 -6.23 -1.58 17.36
C ARG A 54 -6.51 -2.46 18.58
N GLN A 55 -6.37 -1.87 19.77
CA GLN A 55 -6.82 -2.52 20.99
C GLN A 55 -8.31 -2.88 20.91
N GLY A 56 -8.67 -4.08 21.38
CA GLY A 56 -10.01 -4.64 21.29
C GLY A 56 -10.47 -4.94 19.85
N GLY A 57 -9.55 -5.02 18.89
CA GLY A 57 -9.81 -5.47 17.53
C GLY A 57 -9.54 -6.96 17.33
N THR A 58 -9.79 -7.45 16.11
CA THR A 58 -9.63 -8.87 15.74
C THR A 58 -8.30 -9.47 16.20
N VAL A 59 -7.17 -8.80 15.88
CA VAL A 59 -5.83 -9.30 16.22
C VAL A 59 -5.59 -9.35 17.72
N ASP A 60 -5.95 -8.29 18.45
CA ASP A 60 -5.76 -8.21 19.91
C ASP A 60 -6.52 -9.33 20.63
N LEU A 61 -7.79 -9.50 20.28
CA LEU A 61 -8.67 -10.51 20.88
C LEU A 61 -8.19 -11.93 20.61
N GLU A 62 -7.74 -12.21 19.39
CA GLU A 62 -7.26 -13.54 19.01
C GLU A 62 -5.92 -13.88 19.63
N LEU A 63 -5.03 -12.90 19.75
CA LEU A 63 -3.76 -13.03 20.43
C LEU A 63 -3.97 -13.28 21.93
N ALA A 64 -4.89 -12.56 22.58
CA ALA A 64 -5.25 -12.79 23.98
C ALA A 64 -5.88 -14.17 24.20
N ARG A 65 -6.65 -14.67 23.23
CA ARG A 65 -7.35 -15.95 23.30
C ARG A 65 -6.43 -17.16 23.07
N SER A 66 -5.56 -17.07 22.06
CA SER A 66 -4.84 -18.23 21.51
C SER A 66 -3.32 -18.10 21.50
N GLY A 67 -2.78 -16.91 21.79
CA GLY A 67 -1.36 -16.61 21.64
C GLY A 67 -0.90 -16.52 20.17
N ALA A 68 -1.82 -16.56 19.21
CA ALA A 68 -1.53 -16.51 17.77
C ALA A 68 -2.29 -15.38 17.07
N ILE A 69 -1.68 -14.86 16.01
CA ILE A 69 -2.32 -13.90 15.10
C ILE A 69 -3.13 -14.69 14.07
N PRO A 70 -4.39 -14.30 13.77
CA PRO A 70 -5.16 -14.93 12.71
C PRO A 70 -4.46 -14.77 11.37
N ILE A 71 -4.34 -15.87 10.62
CA ILE A 71 -3.80 -15.83 9.26
C ILE A 71 -4.98 -15.57 8.30
N PRO A 72 -5.07 -14.38 7.71
CA PRO A 72 -6.14 -14.06 6.76
C PRO A 72 -5.94 -14.84 5.46
N HIS A 73 -7.02 -15.26 4.80
CA HIS A 73 -6.96 -15.85 3.47
C HIS A 73 -7.84 -15.04 2.52
N GLY A 74 -7.23 -14.37 1.55
CA GLY A 74 -7.97 -13.62 0.54
C GLY A 74 -8.31 -14.45 -0.70
N PRO A 75 -8.99 -13.83 -1.67
CA PRO A 75 -9.34 -14.48 -2.93
C PRO A 75 -8.10 -14.76 -3.77
N ILE A 76 -8.24 -15.67 -4.74
CA ILE A 76 -7.24 -15.90 -5.79
C ILE A 76 -7.02 -14.59 -6.56
N VAL A 77 -5.76 -14.28 -6.86
CA VAL A 77 -5.40 -13.11 -7.66
C VAL A 77 -6.07 -13.20 -9.05
N PRO A 78 -6.83 -12.18 -9.49
CA PRO A 78 -7.39 -12.17 -10.83
C PRO A 78 -6.27 -12.13 -11.87
N ALA A 79 -6.52 -12.75 -13.02
CA ALA A 79 -5.58 -12.68 -14.15
C ALA A 79 -5.32 -11.19 -14.52
N PRO A 80 -4.07 -10.84 -14.90
CA PRO A 80 -3.78 -9.49 -15.38
C PRO A 80 -4.65 -9.16 -16.59
N GLU A 81 -5.20 -7.94 -16.61
CA GLU A 81 -5.91 -7.44 -17.79
C GLU A 81 -4.88 -7.14 -18.89
N ASP A 82 -4.99 -7.83 -20.04
CA ASP A 82 -4.02 -7.78 -21.16
C ASP A 82 -4.50 -6.89 -22.33
N HIS A 83 -5.36 -5.91 -22.04
CA HIS A 83 -6.00 -5.09 -23.09
C HIS A 83 -5.37 -3.72 -23.29
N ASP A 84 -4.44 -3.32 -22.41
CA ASP A 84 -3.74 -2.04 -22.49
C ASP A 84 -2.22 -2.25 -22.44
N ALA A 85 -1.56 -1.92 -23.56
CA ALA A 85 -0.11 -2.02 -23.70
C ALA A 85 0.65 -1.04 -22.78
N ALA A 86 -0.01 -0.01 -22.26
CA ALA A 86 0.54 0.93 -21.30
C ALA A 86 0.28 0.56 -19.83
N ALA A 87 -0.57 -0.44 -19.55
CA ALA A 87 -0.96 -0.77 -18.18
C ALA A 87 0.15 -1.50 -17.39
N TRP A 88 0.39 -2.77 -17.71
CA TRP A 88 1.34 -3.60 -16.97
C TRP A 88 2.50 -4.02 -17.85
N HIS A 89 3.72 -3.79 -17.36
CA HIS A 89 4.87 -4.52 -17.89
C HIS A 89 4.72 -6.02 -17.57
N ARG A 90 5.44 -6.87 -18.31
CA ARG A 90 5.41 -8.30 -18.06
C ARG A 90 5.83 -8.61 -16.63
N LEU A 91 4.89 -9.13 -15.85
CA LEU A 91 5.14 -9.57 -14.47
C LEU A 91 5.72 -10.99 -14.48
N PRO A 92 6.82 -11.26 -13.75
CA PRO A 92 7.30 -12.62 -13.57
C PRO A 92 6.30 -13.43 -12.72
N SER A 93 6.26 -14.74 -12.96
CA SER A 93 5.62 -15.68 -12.04
C SER A 93 6.30 -15.61 -10.68
N LEU A 94 5.54 -15.76 -9.61
CA LEU A 94 6.08 -15.85 -8.26
C LEU A 94 6.46 -17.30 -7.92
N ASP A 95 7.60 -17.47 -7.28
CA ASP A 95 7.99 -18.75 -6.68
C ASP A 95 7.05 -19.12 -5.52
N HIS A 96 7.05 -20.39 -5.15
CA HIS A 96 6.27 -20.87 -4.00
C HIS A 96 6.70 -20.14 -2.72
N HIS A 97 5.75 -19.88 -1.83
CA HIS A 97 5.95 -19.16 -0.57
C HIS A 97 6.53 -17.75 -0.72
N SER A 98 6.35 -17.13 -1.89
CA SER A 98 6.78 -15.75 -2.14
C SER A 98 5.65 -14.76 -1.92
N VAL A 99 6.01 -13.53 -1.54
CA VAL A 99 5.10 -12.39 -1.56
C VAL A 99 5.44 -11.45 -2.71
N ARG A 100 4.45 -10.68 -3.15
CA ARG A 100 4.63 -9.60 -4.12
C ARG A 100 3.82 -8.39 -3.72
N ARG A 101 4.40 -7.21 -3.89
CA ARG A 101 3.68 -5.94 -3.96
C ARG A 101 3.62 -5.52 -5.44
N LEU A 102 2.41 -5.31 -5.94
CA LEU A 102 2.15 -4.64 -7.22
C LEU A 102 1.61 -3.25 -6.92
N ARG A 103 2.03 -2.25 -7.70
CA ARG A 103 1.60 -0.86 -7.59
C ARG A 103 1.34 -0.30 -8.96
N ARG A 104 0.30 0.52 -9.09
CA ARG A 104 0.00 1.33 -10.27
C ARG A 104 -0.27 2.76 -9.84
N THR A 105 0.12 3.73 -10.65
CA THR A 105 -0.25 5.13 -10.49
C THR A 105 -0.39 5.74 -11.88
N ASP A 106 -1.64 5.98 -12.26
CA ASP A 106 -1.98 6.65 -13.50
C ASP A 106 -2.24 8.12 -13.20
N VAL A 107 -1.58 9.00 -13.95
CA VAL A 107 -1.80 10.45 -13.87
C VAL A 107 -2.41 10.90 -15.18
N ILE A 108 -3.56 11.54 -15.10
CA ILE A 108 -4.38 11.90 -16.24
C ILE A 108 -4.70 13.38 -16.15
N ARG A 109 -4.49 14.11 -17.24
CA ARG A 109 -4.87 15.52 -17.31
C ARG A 109 -6.39 15.65 -17.28
N ASP A 110 -6.91 16.48 -16.38
CA ASP A 110 -8.32 16.83 -16.28
C ASP A 110 -8.52 18.36 -16.45
N ILE A 111 -9.74 18.87 -16.25
CA ILE A 111 -10.12 20.27 -16.50
C ILE A 111 -9.36 21.23 -15.56
N ARG A 112 -9.24 20.89 -14.28
CA ARG A 112 -8.69 21.77 -13.23
C ARG A 112 -7.44 21.23 -12.55
N GLY A 113 -7.06 19.99 -12.83
CA GLY A 113 -5.99 19.32 -12.12
C GLY A 113 -5.57 18.01 -12.76
N TRP A 114 -4.68 17.32 -12.08
CA TRP A 114 -4.27 15.96 -12.37
C TRP A 114 -5.22 15.01 -11.65
N ARG A 115 -5.96 14.21 -12.41
CA ARG A 115 -6.67 13.05 -11.87
C ARG A 115 -5.68 11.91 -11.69
N VAL A 116 -5.69 11.32 -10.51
CA VAL A 116 -4.79 10.24 -10.12
C VAL A 116 -5.62 9.00 -9.81
N GLU A 117 -5.34 7.91 -10.52
CA GLU A 117 -5.84 6.58 -10.19
C GLU A 117 -4.65 5.74 -9.75
N ALA A 118 -4.57 5.43 -8.46
CA ALA A 118 -3.49 4.63 -7.91
C ALA A 118 -4.04 3.40 -7.22
N SER A 119 -3.24 2.35 -7.18
CA SER A 119 -3.58 1.15 -6.41
C SER A 119 -2.32 0.43 -5.98
N PHE A 120 -2.47 -0.40 -4.94
CA PHE A 120 -1.49 -1.43 -4.65
C PHE A 120 -2.20 -2.74 -4.33
N ARG A 121 -1.48 -3.84 -4.55
CA ARG A 121 -1.88 -5.18 -4.15
C ARG A 121 -0.68 -5.90 -3.55
N ASP A 122 -0.83 -6.37 -2.32
CA ASP A 122 0.01 -7.39 -1.73
C ASP A 122 -0.60 -8.77 -1.93
N SER A 123 0.20 -9.73 -2.37
CA SER A 123 -0.21 -11.10 -2.60
C SER A 123 0.83 -12.11 -2.13
N HIS A 124 0.41 -13.35 -1.95
CA HIS A 124 1.26 -14.47 -1.58
C HIS A 124 0.91 -15.73 -2.39
N THR A 125 1.95 -16.42 -2.85
CA THR A 125 1.87 -17.72 -3.49
C THR A 125 2.09 -18.82 -2.46
N ASP A 126 1.15 -19.75 -2.33
CA ASP A 126 1.29 -20.90 -1.41
C ASP A 126 2.22 -22.01 -1.94
N GLY A 127 2.34 -23.10 -1.18
CA GLY A 127 3.19 -24.24 -1.55
C GLY A 127 2.71 -25.02 -2.77
N THR A 128 1.47 -24.79 -3.21
CA THR A 128 0.87 -25.37 -4.43
C THR A 128 0.99 -24.44 -5.65
N GLY A 129 1.52 -23.23 -5.47
CA GLY A 129 1.65 -22.23 -6.52
C GLY A 129 0.41 -21.34 -6.69
N ILE A 130 -0.57 -21.40 -5.78
CA ILE A 130 -1.77 -20.57 -5.85
C ILE A 130 -1.48 -19.21 -5.22
N GLU A 131 -1.61 -18.16 -6.02
CA GLU A 131 -1.45 -16.77 -5.58
C GLU A 131 -2.78 -16.19 -5.07
N THR A 132 -2.78 -15.67 -3.84
CA THR A 132 -3.94 -15.05 -3.18
C THR A 132 -3.63 -13.64 -2.72
N VAL A 133 -4.64 -12.77 -2.71
CA VAL A 133 -4.52 -11.38 -2.26
C VAL A 133 -4.49 -11.32 -0.73
N ILE A 134 -3.65 -10.44 -0.17
CA ILE A 134 -3.57 -10.16 1.26
C ILE A 134 -4.11 -8.76 1.58
N HIS A 135 -3.58 -7.75 0.88
CA HIS A 135 -3.97 -6.36 1.03
C HIS A 135 -4.18 -5.73 -0.34
N GLU A 136 -5.23 -4.95 -0.51
CA GLU A 136 -5.50 -4.24 -1.74
C GLU A 136 -6.35 -3.00 -1.47
N TYR A 137 -5.92 -1.88 -2.04
CA TYR A 137 -6.64 -0.61 -2.06
C TYR A 137 -6.54 0.00 -3.45
N ASP A 138 -7.60 0.69 -3.82
CA ASP A 138 -7.56 1.73 -4.86
C ASP A 138 -7.60 3.11 -4.22
N LEU A 139 -7.07 4.09 -4.93
CA LEU A 139 -7.07 5.51 -4.61
C LEU A 139 -7.48 6.28 -5.86
N HIS A 140 -8.52 7.10 -5.71
CA HIS A 140 -8.84 8.18 -6.61
C HIS A 140 -8.44 9.49 -5.95
N ALA A 141 -7.78 10.40 -6.67
CA ALA A 141 -7.49 11.74 -6.17
C ALA A 141 -7.45 12.80 -7.29
N ILE A 142 -7.67 14.06 -6.94
CA ILE A 142 -7.47 15.22 -7.81
C ILE A 142 -6.43 16.15 -7.17
N VAL A 143 -5.39 16.49 -7.92
CA VAL A 143 -4.36 17.48 -7.54
C VAL A 143 -4.50 18.72 -8.42
N GLU A 144 -4.74 19.89 -7.83
CA GLU A 144 -5.01 21.13 -8.58
C GLU A 144 -3.74 21.70 -9.25
N PHE A 145 -3.85 22.13 -10.51
CA PHE A 145 -2.69 22.60 -11.30
C PHE A 145 -2.00 23.83 -10.70
N ALA A 146 -2.80 24.75 -10.15
CA ALA A 146 -2.30 26.07 -9.75
C ALA A 146 -1.56 26.05 -8.41
N THR A 147 -1.94 25.12 -7.54
CA THR A 147 -1.56 25.12 -6.12
C THR A 147 -0.80 23.86 -5.70
N ASP A 148 -0.78 22.80 -6.53
CA ASP A 148 -0.32 21.45 -6.14
C ASP A 148 -1.16 20.83 -5.00
N GLU A 149 -2.30 21.43 -4.63
CA GLU A 149 -3.10 20.93 -3.53
C GLU A 149 -3.93 19.71 -3.92
N ILE A 150 -3.99 18.73 -3.02
CA ILE A 150 -4.91 17.60 -3.11
C ILE A 150 -6.30 18.11 -2.74
N VAL A 151 -7.18 18.26 -3.72
CA VAL A 151 -8.53 18.83 -3.53
C VAL A 151 -9.62 17.77 -3.41
N GLU A 152 -9.33 16.54 -3.84
CA GLU A 152 -10.19 15.38 -3.68
C GLU A 152 -9.32 14.13 -3.48
N ALA A 153 -9.73 13.25 -2.58
CA ALA A 153 -9.10 11.96 -2.38
C ALA A 153 -10.07 10.96 -1.76
N ILE A 154 -10.15 9.76 -2.33
CA ILE A 154 -10.98 8.65 -1.88
C ILE A 154 -10.16 7.36 -2.00
N ALA A 155 -9.92 6.68 -0.88
CA ALA A 155 -9.41 5.31 -0.92
C ALA A 155 -10.56 4.31 -0.83
N THR A 156 -10.53 3.30 -1.70
CA THR A 156 -11.50 2.21 -1.72
C THR A 156 -10.83 0.93 -1.22
N PRO A 157 -11.18 0.45 -0.02
CA PRO A 157 -10.81 -0.90 0.43
C PRO A 157 -11.25 -1.97 -0.57
N ARG A 158 -10.35 -2.88 -0.94
CA ARG A 158 -10.68 -4.05 -1.76
C ARG A 158 -10.58 -5.35 -0.96
N VAL A 159 -9.36 -5.81 -0.73
CA VAL A 159 -9.07 -7.00 0.09
C VAL A 159 -8.27 -6.55 1.28
N LEU A 160 -8.75 -6.80 2.49
CA LEU A 160 -8.04 -6.44 3.72
C LEU A 160 -8.17 -7.56 4.75
N PRO A 161 -7.13 -7.77 5.58
CA PRO A 161 -7.01 -8.98 6.38
C PRO A 161 -7.98 -9.04 7.56
N TYR A 162 -8.33 -7.88 8.13
CA TYR A 162 -9.10 -7.80 9.37
C TYR A 162 -10.30 -6.88 9.23
N LEU A 163 -11.33 -7.17 10.02
CA LEU A 163 -12.62 -6.49 9.99
C LEU A 163 -12.49 -4.97 10.19
N GLU A 164 -11.52 -4.53 10.99
CA GLU A 164 -11.27 -3.12 11.29
C GLU A 164 -10.57 -2.38 10.14
N CYS A 165 -9.77 -3.08 9.33
CA CYS A 165 -8.89 -2.44 8.35
C CYS A 165 -9.60 -1.48 7.38
N PRO A 166 -10.81 -1.76 6.83
CA PRO A 166 -11.51 -0.84 5.95
C PRO A 166 -11.78 0.54 6.56
N MET A 167 -11.89 0.64 7.89
CA MET A 167 -12.16 1.91 8.58
C MET A 167 -11.03 2.94 8.38
N ALA A 168 -9.81 2.48 8.11
CA ALA A 168 -8.66 3.34 7.85
C ALA A 168 -8.86 4.26 6.63
N ALA A 169 -9.70 3.87 5.66
CA ALA A 169 -9.94 4.66 4.45
C ALA A 169 -10.48 6.07 4.74
N ALA A 170 -11.17 6.27 5.86
CA ALA A 170 -11.66 7.59 6.26
C ALA A 170 -10.52 8.60 6.51
N ALA A 171 -9.33 8.13 6.89
CA ALA A 171 -8.19 8.99 7.18
C ALA A 171 -7.67 9.74 5.95
N VAL A 172 -8.04 9.33 4.74
CA VAL A 172 -7.72 10.03 3.48
C VAL A 172 -8.25 11.46 3.49
N GLN A 173 -9.31 11.77 4.24
CA GLN A 173 -9.79 13.15 4.32
C GLN A 173 -8.79 14.11 5.00
N ASN A 174 -7.83 13.58 5.77
CA ASN A 174 -6.82 14.38 6.47
C ASN A 174 -5.73 14.95 5.55
N ILE A 175 -5.67 14.52 4.28
CA ILE A 175 -4.70 15.04 3.28
C ILE A 175 -5.31 16.09 2.36
N ILE A 176 -6.60 16.41 2.47
CA ILE A 176 -7.21 17.45 1.64
C ILE A 176 -6.61 18.82 1.99
N GLY A 177 -6.21 19.57 0.96
CA GLY A 177 -5.56 20.88 1.06
C GLY A 177 -4.06 20.83 1.28
N MET A 178 -3.44 19.65 1.40
CA MET A 178 -1.97 19.56 1.44
C MET A 178 -1.39 19.54 0.02
N PRO A 179 -0.18 20.07 -0.19
CA PRO A 179 0.54 19.88 -1.46
C PRO A 179 0.83 18.41 -1.72
N ALA A 180 0.57 17.92 -2.92
CA ALA A 180 0.83 16.55 -3.32
C ALA A 180 2.32 16.22 -3.22
N SER A 181 3.19 17.15 -3.63
CA SER A 181 4.66 17.04 -3.50
C SER A 181 5.15 16.80 -2.07
N ASP A 182 4.37 17.17 -1.05
CA ASP A 182 4.71 16.98 0.36
C ASP A 182 4.21 15.64 0.95
N ALA A 183 3.44 14.85 0.19
CA ALA A 183 2.80 13.62 0.66
C ALA A 183 3.78 12.65 1.35
N ARG A 184 4.93 12.35 0.73
CA ARG A 184 5.95 11.47 1.32
C ARG A 184 6.46 11.91 2.70
N ARG A 185 6.60 13.22 2.88
CA ARG A 185 7.15 13.80 4.12
C ARG A 185 6.10 13.83 5.23
N SER A 186 4.88 14.20 4.88
CA SER A 186 3.86 14.60 5.87
C SER A 186 2.88 13.48 6.22
N ILE A 187 2.58 12.55 5.30
CA ILE A 187 1.62 11.46 5.57
C ILE A 187 2.01 10.60 6.77
N PRO A 188 3.28 10.18 6.94
CA PRO A 188 3.66 9.33 8.08
C PRO A 188 3.33 9.94 9.46
N SER A 189 3.28 11.27 9.58
CA SER A 189 2.90 11.95 10.82
C SER A 189 1.42 12.33 10.87
N LEU A 190 0.83 12.74 9.74
CA LEU A 190 -0.58 13.15 9.64
C LEU A 190 -1.55 11.98 9.83
N ILE A 191 -1.17 10.82 9.33
CA ILE A 191 -2.02 9.64 9.27
C ILE A 191 -1.22 8.50 9.90
N SER A 192 -1.43 8.24 11.19
CA SER A 192 -0.62 7.25 11.93
C SER A 192 -1.43 6.49 12.97
N GLY A 193 -0.87 5.36 13.42
CA GLY A 193 -1.48 4.51 14.44
C GLY A 193 -2.87 4.01 14.05
N THR A 194 -3.73 3.84 15.05
CA THR A 194 -5.08 3.28 14.88
C THR A 194 -6.05 4.17 14.12
N ALA A 195 -5.67 5.41 13.77
CA ALA A 195 -6.49 6.25 12.91
C ALA A 195 -6.45 5.82 11.44
N SER A 196 -5.47 4.99 11.04
CA SER A 196 -5.27 4.57 9.64
C SER A 196 -4.57 3.22 9.51
N CYS A 197 -4.03 2.89 8.34
CA CYS A 197 -3.19 1.72 8.14
C CYS A 197 -1.87 2.02 7.44
N THR A 198 -0.84 1.24 7.79
CA THR A 198 0.51 1.33 7.22
C THR A 198 0.47 1.22 5.70
N HIS A 199 -0.35 0.31 5.15
CA HIS A 199 -0.45 0.10 3.70
C HIS A 199 -1.18 1.25 2.98
N LEU A 200 -2.16 1.91 3.62
CA LEU A 200 -2.84 3.07 3.06
C LEU A 200 -1.91 4.29 3.07
N ASN A 201 -1.15 4.49 4.15
CA ASN A 201 -0.11 5.53 4.18
C ASN A 201 0.87 5.37 3.02
N ASP A 202 1.34 4.15 2.81
CA ASP A 202 2.21 3.79 1.70
C ASP A 202 1.59 4.08 0.32
N LEU A 203 0.29 3.82 0.13
CA LEU A 203 -0.41 4.18 -1.10
C LEU A 203 -0.46 5.70 -1.29
N LEU A 204 -0.91 6.45 -0.28
CA LEU A 204 -1.12 7.89 -0.36
C LEU A 204 0.17 8.67 -0.66
N ARG A 205 1.33 8.16 -0.24
CA ARG A 205 2.64 8.79 -0.53
C ARG A 205 2.99 8.82 -2.01
N THR A 206 2.36 7.99 -2.84
CA THR A 206 2.52 8.01 -4.31
C THR A 206 2.08 9.36 -4.93
N LEU A 207 1.22 10.11 -4.23
CA LEU A 207 0.79 11.44 -4.68
C LEU A 207 1.97 12.42 -4.81
N ALA A 208 3.07 12.19 -4.09
CA ALA A 208 4.29 13.00 -4.23
C ALA A 208 4.96 12.89 -5.61
N ASP A 209 4.59 11.89 -6.42
CA ASP A 209 5.14 11.72 -7.77
C ASP A 209 4.32 12.41 -8.84
N VAL A 210 3.13 12.90 -8.52
CA VAL A 210 2.23 13.54 -9.49
C VAL A 210 2.94 14.68 -10.23
N PRO A 211 3.69 15.59 -9.59
CA PRO A 211 4.42 16.63 -10.31
C PRO A 211 5.42 16.06 -11.33
N THR A 212 6.17 15.03 -10.97
CA THR A 212 7.15 14.39 -11.87
C THR A 212 6.47 13.63 -12.99
N LEU A 213 5.49 12.77 -12.69
CA LEU A 213 4.74 11.99 -13.68
C LEU A 213 4.02 12.90 -14.68
N SER A 214 3.43 13.99 -14.19
CA SER A 214 2.71 14.94 -15.03
C SER A 214 3.60 15.66 -16.04
N SER A 215 4.91 15.81 -15.76
CA SER A 215 5.85 16.43 -16.69
C SER A 215 6.10 15.60 -17.96
N TYR A 216 5.70 14.32 -17.96
CA TYR A 216 5.77 13.42 -19.11
C TYR A 216 4.48 13.38 -19.92
N LEU A 217 3.43 14.07 -19.48
CA LEU A 217 2.13 14.13 -20.15
C LEU A 217 2.09 15.30 -21.15
N PRO A 218 1.34 15.15 -22.27
CA PRO A 218 1.21 16.19 -23.30
C PRO A 218 0.39 17.40 -22.85
#